data_AF-A0A8J3SM40-F1
#
_entry.id   AF-A0A8J3SM40-F1
#
_cell.length_a   1.000
_cell.length_b   1.000
_cell.length_c   1.000
_cell.angle_alpha   90.00
_cell.angle_beta   90.00
_cell.angle_gamma   90.00
#
_symmetry.space_group_name_H-M   'P 1'
#
loop_
_entity.id
_entity.type
_entity.pdbx_description
1 polymer ?
#
loop_
_entity_poly.entity_id
_entity_poly.type
_entity_poly.pdbx_seq_one_letter_code
_entity_poly.pdbx_strand_id
1 'polypeptide(L)'
;MLATIVPIVYVLDLVTKTIVLRTLEDRDPLVLIPGLLQFRVIFNSGAAFSIGAGMTIVFTFVATGVVIAILRTARNLRSLPWAITLGLLLGGALGNLTDRVFRWPSGFGRPSPFQGHVVDFIETFPGHFPVWNVADASIVCGGILAVLLAWRGYQIDGTHDTGQKEQKERKSDG
;
A
#
# COMPACT_ATOMS: atom_id res chain seq x y z
N MET A 1 5.44 -16.00 -7.05
CA MET A 1 5.64 -14.54 -7.25
C MET A 1 5.05 -13.69 -6.14
N LEU A 2 3.78 -13.89 -5.73
CA LEU A 2 3.24 -13.24 -4.52
C LEU A 2 4.13 -13.50 -3.28
N ALA A 3 4.56 -14.76 -3.10
CA ALA A 3 5.50 -15.17 -2.05
C ALA A 3 6.89 -14.48 -2.09
N THR A 4 7.16 -13.69 -3.13
CA THR A 4 8.40 -12.92 -3.28
C THR A 4 8.15 -11.43 -3.13
N ILE A 5 7.15 -10.90 -3.85
CA ILE A 5 6.83 -9.45 -3.84
C ILE A 5 6.34 -9.01 -2.47
N VAL A 6 5.44 -9.79 -1.85
CA VAL A 6 4.84 -9.42 -0.56
C VAL A 6 5.91 -9.29 0.54
N PRO A 7 6.81 -10.28 0.77
CA PRO A 7 7.87 -10.13 1.75
C PRO A 7 8.81 -8.97 1.43
N ILE A 8 9.17 -8.74 0.16
CA ILE A 8 10.06 -7.64 -0.21
C ILE A 8 9.45 -6.29 0.16
N VAL A 9 8.23 -6.02 -0.28
CA VAL A 9 7.54 -4.75 0.02
C VAL A 9 7.37 -4.59 1.53
N TYR A 10 6.91 -5.63 2.21
CA TYR A 10 6.67 -5.61 3.65
C TYR A 10 7.96 -5.34 4.44
N VAL A 11 9.05 -6.04 4.12
CA VAL A 11 10.34 -5.87 4.82
C VAL A 11 10.92 -4.49 4.52
N LEU A 12 10.86 -4.01 3.27
CA LEU A 12 11.33 -2.67 2.93
C LEU A 12 10.57 -1.60 3.72
N ASP A 13 9.24 -1.67 3.77
CA ASP A 13 8.42 -0.75 4.58
C ASP A 13 8.79 -0.82 6.07
N LEU A 14 8.85 -2.02 6.64
CA LEU A 14 9.18 -2.23 8.04
C LEU A 14 10.58 -1.69 8.40
N VAL A 15 11.59 -1.97 7.56
CA VAL A 15 12.97 -1.54 7.77
C VAL A 15 13.09 -0.03 7.66
N THR A 16 12.53 0.58 6.60
CA THR A 16 12.59 2.04 6.41
C THR A 16 11.92 2.78 7.57
N LYS A 17 10.71 2.39 7.98
CA LYS A 17 10.02 2.94 9.16
C LYS A 17 10.84 2.79 10.44
N THR A 18 11.47 1.64 10.64
CA THR A 18 12.32 1.41 11.82
C THR A 18 13.57 2.28 11.83
N ILE A 19 14.18 2.50 10.66
CA ILE A 19 15.33 3.40 10.52
C ILE A 19 14.93 4.82 10.86
N VAL A 20 13.87 5.35 10.24
CA VAL A 20 13.45 6.76 10.46
C VAL A 20 12.98 7.02 11.88
N LEU A 21 12.31 6.08 12.54
CA LEU A 21 11.97 6.23 13.96
C LEU A 21 13.24 6.37 14.81
N ARG A 22 14.25 5.52 14.58
CA ARG A 22 15.48 5.57 15.37
C ARG A 22 16.34 6.80 15.11
N THR A 23 16.25 7.40 13.93
CA THR A 23 17.15 8.48 13.50
C THR A 23 16.50 9.86 13.48
N LEU A 24 15.17 9.94 13.31
CA LEU A 24 14.43 11.17 13.04
C LEU A 24 13.20 11.38 13.95
N GLU A 25 12.80 10.42 14.78
CA GLU A 25 11.73 10.66 15.77
C GLU A 25 12.12 11.81 16.70
N ASP A 26 11.19 12.74 16.91
CA ASP A 26 11.37 13.97 17.70
C ASP A 26 12.52 14.87 17.23
N ARG A 27 12.88 14.81 15.95
CA ARG A 27 13.88 15.70 15.33
C ARG A 27 13.28 16.57 14.23
N ASP A 28 13.99 17.63 13.89
CA ASP A 28 13.67 18.45 12.73
C ASP A 28 13.72 17.63 11.43
N PRO A 29 12.92 18.00 10.41
CA PRO A 29 12.92 17.32 9.13
C PRO A 29 14.32 17.27 8.49
N LEU A 30 14.70 16.11 7.98
CA LEU A 30 15.90 15.95 7.16
C LEU A 30 15.60 16.41 5.73
N VAL A 31 16.00 17.64 5.40
CA VAL A 31 15.82 18.19 4.06
C VAL A 31 16.81 17.54 3.09
N LEU A 32 16.29 16.84 2.08
CA LEU A 32 17.10 16.21 1.03
C LEU A 32 17.21 17.12 -0.20
N ILE A 33 16.08 17.67 -0.63
CA ILE A 33 15.98 18.62 -1.75
C ILE A 33 15.09 19.78 -1.29
N PRO A 34 15.64 20.99 -1.08
CA PRO A 34 14.89 22.14 -0.62
C PRO A 34 13.64 22.40 -1.50
N GLY A 35 12.47 22.50 -0.85
CA GLY A 35 11.18 22.75 -1.53
C GLY A 35 10.54 21.54 -2.23
N LEU A 36 11.22 20.40 -2.32
CA LEU A 36 10.73 19.22 -3.04
C LEU A 36 10.64 17.96 -2.20
N LEU A 37 11.66 17.64 -1.42
CA LEU A 37 11.74 16.35 -0.71
C LEU A 37 12.45 16.51 0.64
N GLN A 38 11.78 16.08 1.70
CA GLN A 38 12.36 15.94 3.03
C GLN A 38 11.83 14.69 3.73
N PHE A 39 12.56 14.23 4.74
CA PHE A 39 12.08 13.18 5.64
C PHE A 39 11.64 13.78 6.97
N ARG A 40 10.39 13.51 7.36
CA ARG A 40 9.76 14.00 8.59
C ARG A 40 8.85 12.94 9.16
N VAL A 41 9.11 12.50 10.39
CA VAL A 41 8.28 11.48 11.05
C VAL A 41 6.91 12.06 11.42
N ILE A 42 5.85 11.40 10.98
CA ILE A 42 4.46 11.66 11.36
C ILE A 42 3.80 10.33 11.77
N PHE A 43 3.12 10.34 12.90
CA PHE A 43 2.27 9.23 13.33
C PHE A 43 0.83 9.46 12.87
N ASN A 44 0.42 8.75 11.82
CA ASN A 44 -0.88 8.90 11.19
C ASN A 44 -1.91 7.92 11.79
N SER A 45 -2.90 8.47 12.50
CA SER A 45 -4.01 7.72 13.08
C SER A 45 -5.18 7.51 12.10
N GLY A 46 -5.18 8.19 10.96
CA GLY A 46 -6.22 8.17 9.94
C GLY A 46 -5.89 7.27 8.74
N ALA A 47 -6.50 7.60 7.60
CA ALA A 47 -6.15 7.06 6.29
C ALA A 47 -5.30 8.06 5.48
N ALA A 48 -5.21 7.88 4.16
CA ALA A 48 -4.57 8.84 3.27
C ALA A 48 -5.14 10.27 3.49
N PHE A 49 -4.29 11.28 3.37
CA PHE A 49 -4.62 12.69 3.64
C PHE A 49 -5.12 12.98 5.06
N SER A 50 -4.80 12.12 6.04
CA SER A 50 -5.29 12.22 7.44
C SER A 50 -6.82 12.26 7.58
N ILE A 51 -7.55 11.82 6.55
CA ILE A 51 -9.02 11.75 6.60
C ILE A 51 -9.41 10.74 7.66
N GLY A 52 -10.30 11.15 8.57
CA GLY A 52 -10.78 10.30 9.65
C GLY A 52 -9.76 10.07 10.77
N ALA A 53 -8.86 11.02 11.04
CA ALA A 53 -8.00 10.99 12.22
C ALA A 53 -8.79 10.61 13.48
N GLY A 54 -8.29 9.62 14.24
CA GLY A 54 -9.00 9.04 15.39
C GLY A 54 -9.89 7.83 15.07
N MET A 55 -10.14 7.49 13.81
CA MET A 55 -10.86 6.29 13.38
C MET A 55 -9.93 5.10 13.06
N THR A 56 -8.78 5.03 13.73
CA THR A 56 -7.74 4.02 13.49
C THR A 56 -8.28 2.60 13.48
N ILE A 57 -9.21 2.29 14.38
CA ILE A 57 -9.84 0.97 14.47
C ILE A 57 -10.64 0.61 13.21
N VAL A 58 -11.34 1.58 12.62
CA VAL A 58 -12.10 1.38 11.37
C VAL A 58 -11.14 1.06 10.24
N PHE A 59 -10.07 1.84 10.10
CA PHE A 59 -9.07 1.60 9.06
C PHE A 59 -8.33 0.28 9.24
N THR A 60 -8.11 -0.14 10.48
CA THR A 60 -7.53 -1.46 10.79
C THR A 60 -8.42 -2.60 10.29
N PHE A 61 -9.73 -2.53 10.54
CA PHE A 61 -10.68 -3.54 10.05
C PHE A 61 -10.84 -3.50 8.53
N VAL A 62 -10.89 -2.31 7.92
CA VAL A 62 -10.92 -2.18 6.45
C VAL A 62 -9.68 -2.79 5.82
N ALA A 63 -8.48 -2.45 6.30
CA ALA A 63 -7.22 -3.02 5.82
C ALA A 63 -7.19 -4.54 5.99
N THR A 64 -7.68 -5.06 7.12
CA THR A 64 -7.81 -6.50 7.36
C THR A 64 -8.74 -7.16 6.34
N GLY A 65 -9.89 -6.54 6.05
CA GLY A 65 -10.83 -7.01 5.02
C GLY A 65 -10.19 -7.05 3.62
N VAL A 66 -9.43 -6.02 3.25
CA VAL A 66 -8.68 -5.96 1.98
C VAL A 66 -7.64 -7.08 1.91
N VAL A 67 -6.86 -7.31 2.97
CA VAL A 67 -5.89 -8.42 3.05
C VAL A 67 -6.58 -9.77 2.82
N ILE A 68 -7.70 -10.03 3.51
CA ILE A 68 -8.48 -11.27 3.35
C ILE A 68 -9.00 -11.41 1.92
N ALA A 69 -9.53 -10.33 1.34
CA ALA A 69 -10.04 -10.33 -0.03
C ALA A 69 -8.93 -10.66 -1.05
N ILE A 70 -7.75 -10.03 -0.93
CA ILE A 70 -6.62 -10.31 -1.81
C ILE A 70 -6.15 -11.76 -1.67
N LEU A 71 -6.01 -12.26 -0.44
CA LEU A 71 -5.60 -13.65 -0.20
C LEU A 71 -6.59 -14.66 -0.81
N ARG A 72 -7.90 -14.36 -0.78
CA ARG A 72 -8.92 -15.19 -1.44
C ARG A 72 -8.79 -15.14 -2.96
N THR A 73 -8.65 -13.96 -3.53
CA THR A 73 -8.49 -13.75 -4.98
C THR A 73 -7.21 -14.40 -5.51
N ALA A 74 -6.13 -14.33 -4.73
CA ALA A 74 -4.83 -14.90 -5.07
C ALA A 74 -4.85 -16.43 -5.29
N ARG A 75 -5.87 -17.15 -4.79
CA ARG A 75 -5.98 -18.61 -4.96
C ARG A 75 -6.17 -19.03 -6.42
N ASN A 76 -6.78 -18.18 -7.24
CA ASN A 76 -7.07 -18.45 -8.66
C ASN A 76 -6.14 -17.68 -9.61
N LEU A 77 -5.10 -17.06 -9.06
CA LEU A 77 -4.24 -16.16 -9.79
C LEU A 77 -3.26 -16.90 -10.69
N ARG A 78 -3.37 -16.65 -12.00
CA ARG A 78 -2.48 -17.22 -13.02
C ARG A 78 -1.85 -16.17 -13.93
N SER A 79 -2.26 -14.91 -13.79
CA SER A 79 -1.72 -13.77 -14.53
C SER A 79 -0.51 -13.16 -13.81
N LEU A 80 0.62 -13.08 -14.50
CA LEU A 80 1.85 -12.47 -13.99
C LEU A 80 1.63 -10.98 -13.64
N PRO A 81 1.06 -10.13 -14.50
CA PRO A 81 0.78 -8.74 -14.14
C PRO A 81 -0.12 -8.60 -12.90
N TRP A 82 -1.19 -9.40 -12.80
CA TRP A 82 -2.06 -9.38 -11.61
C TRP A 82 -1.35 -9.88 -10.36
N ALA A 83 -0.36 -10.77 -10.48
CA ALA A 83 0.44 -11.20 -9.35
C ALA A 83 1.41 -10.13 -8.84
N ILE A 84 1.88 -9.24 -9.73
CA ILE A 84 2.60 -8.04 -9.31
C ILE A 84 1.64 -7.08 -8.59
N THR A 85 0.50 -6.78 -9.23
CA THR A 85 -0.56 -5.92 -8.67
C THR A 85 -0.98 -6.35 -7.27
N LEU A 86 -1.41 -7.60 -7.10
CA LEU A 86 -1.88 -8.11 -5.81
C LEU A 86 -0.74 -8.23 -4.80
N GLY A 87 0.50 -8.46 -5.25
CA GLY A 87 1.67 -8.50 -4.38
C GLY A 87 2.01 -7.15 -3.78
N LEU A 88 1.97 -6.10 -4.60
CA LEU A 88 2.18 -4.71 -4.18
C LEU A 88 1.09 -4.26 -3.20
N LEU A 89 -0.18 -4.52 -3.53
CA LEU A 89 -1.33 -4.16 -2.68
C LEU A 89 -1.27 -4.90 -1.34
N LEU A 90 -1.02 -6.21 -1.35
CA LEU A 90 -0.96 -7.02 -0.13
C LEU A 90 0.25 -6.66 0.74
N GLY A 91 1.42 -6.47 0.15
CA GLY A 91 2.63 -6.06 0.88
C GLY A 91 2.47 -4.72 1.57
N GLY A 92 1.95 -3.71 0.86
CA GLY A 92 1.70 -2.39 1.45
C GLY A 92 0.58 -2.42 2.50
N ALA A 93 -0.51 -3.15 2.24
CA ALA A 93 -1.59 -3.30 3.23
C ALA A 93 -1.09 -3.96 4.52
N LEU A 94 -0.25 -5.00 4.43
CA LEU A 94 0.34 -5.66 5.60
C LEU A 94 1.31 -4.74 6.36
N GLY A 95 2.13 -3.93 5.67
CA GLY A 95 3.04 -2.97 6.31
C GLY A 95 2.28 -1.95 7.16
N ASN A 96 1.28 -1.30 6.55
CA ASN A 96 0.43 -0.32 7.23
C ASN A 96 -0.50 -0.93 8.29
N LEU A 97 -0.94 -2.19 8.12
CA LEU A 97 -1.72 -2.90 9.13
C LEU A 97 -0.86 -3.26 10.34
N THR A 98 0.39 -3.64 10.12
CA THR A 98 1.35 -3.97 11.19
C THR A 98 1.55 -2.77 12.11
N ASP A 99 1.72 -1.59 11.55
CA ASP A 99 1.82 -0.36 12.35
C ASP A 99 0.55 -0.12 13.18
N ARG A 100 -0.64 -0.29 12.58
CA ARG A 100 -1.91 -0.11 13.29
C ARG A 100 -2.14 -1.12 14.42
N VAL A 101 -1.53 -2.30 14.34
CA VAL A 101 -1.64 -3.32 15.39
C VAL A 101 -0.58 -3.13 16.47
N PHE A 102 0.65 -2.77 16.09
CA PHE A 102 1.81 -2.89 16.98
C PHE A 102 2.54 -1.57 17.28
N ARG A 103 2.41 -0.53 16.45
CA ARG A 103 3.12 0.74 16.64
C ARG A 103 2.27 1.74 17.39
N TRP A 104 2.46 1.72 18.71
CA TRP A 104 1.89 2.70 19.61
C TRP A 104 2.86 3.88 19.80
N PRO A 105 2.50 5.11 19.41
CA PRO A 105 3.39 6.25 19.61
C PRO A 105 3.56 6.58 21.09
N SER A 106 4.79 6.97 21.45
CA SER A 106 5.13 7.53 22.75
C SER A 106 4.22 8.72 23.07
N GLY A 107 3.62 8.74 24.26
CA GLY A 107 2.82 9.88 24.73
C GLY A 107 1.34 9.89 24.32
N PHE A 108 0.86 8.92 23.53
CA PHE A 108 -0.55 8.79 23.20
C PHE A 108 -1.24 7.78 24.12
N GLY A 109 -1.92 8.18 25.19
CA GLY A 109 -2.78 7.29 25.99
C GLY A 109 -2.17 5.94 26.44
N ARG A 110 -3.04 4.96 26.75
CA ARG A 110 -2.63 3.58 27.10
C ARG A 110 -2.61 2.71 25.83
N PRO A 111 -1.58 1.87 25.63
CA PRO A 111 -1.52 0.94 24.51
C PRO A 111 -2.80 0.14 24.38
N SER A 112 -3.42 0.21 23.19
CA SER A 112 -4.64 -0.51 22.86
C SER A 112 -4.42 -1.28 21.54
N PRO A 113 -4.79 -2.57 21.48
CA PRO A 113 -4.73 -3.32 20.24
C PRO A 113 -5.50 -2.62 19.11
N PHE A 114 -4.99 -2.67 17.88
CA PHE A 114 -5.65 -2.12 16.67
C PHE A 114 -5.80 -0.60 16.63
N GLN A 115 -5.10 0.11 17.52
CA GLN A 115 -5.13 1.58 17.62
C GLN A 115 -3.75 2.21 17.48
N GLY A 116 -2.76 1.46 16.97
CA GLY A 116 -1.45 2.01 16.61
C GLY A 116 -1.54 2.95 15.41
N HIS A 117 -0.51 3.77 15.21
CA HIS A 117 -0.47 4.74 14.12
C HIS A 117 0.53 4.31 13.05
N VAL A 118 0.18 4.59 11.80
CA VAL A 118 1.07 4.39 10.66
C VAL A 118 2.21 5.39 10.74
N VAL A 119 3.44 4.93 10.49
CA VAL A 119 4.61 5.80 10.45
C VAL A 119 4.79 6.33 9.03
N ASP A 120 4.45 7.59 8.84
CA ASP A 120 4.69 8.31 7.59
C ASP A 120 5.97 9.13 7.73
N PHE A 121 6.80 9.15 6.68
CA PHE A 121 8.09 9.83 6.77
C PHE A 121 8.60 10.51 5.50
N ILE A 122 8.00 10.23 4.34
CA ILE A 122 8.40 10.82 3.06
C ILE A 122 7.48 12.01 2.78
N GLU A 123 8.03 13.22 2.87
CA GLU A 123 7.29 14.44 2.58
C GLU A 123 7.78 15.02 1.25
N THR A 124 6.94 14.89 0.23
CA THR A 124 7.13 15.53 -1.08
C THR A 124 6.37 16.84 -1.14
N PHE A 125 6.93 17.90 -1.72
CA PHE A 125 6.33 19.24 -1.74
C PHE A 125 5.84 19.68 -0.35
N PRO A 126 6.75 19.97 0.59
CA PRO A 126 6.42 20.20 1.99
C PRO A 126 5.28 21.20 2.19
N GLY A 127 4.27 20.82 2.98
CA GLY A 127 3.05 21.60 3.20
C GLY A 127 1.98 21.53 2.10
N HIS A 128 2.24 20.87 0.96
CA HIS A 128 1.30 20.76 -0.17
C HIS A 128 0.81 19.34 -0.44
N PHE A 129 1.60 18.31 -0.12
CA PHE A 129 1.21 16.91 -0.26
C PHE A 129 1.31 16.20 1.10
N PRO A 130 0.44 15.23 1.41
CA PRO A 130 0.55 14.46 2.65
C PRO A 130 1.89 13.74 2.74
N VAL A 131 2.36 13.52 3.96
CA VAL A 131 3.51 12.63 4.20
C VAL A 131 3.04 11.19 3.98
N TRP A 132 3.88 10.38 3.32
CA TRP A 132 3.58 9.01 2.95
C TRP A 132 4.75 8.07 3.29
N ASN A 133 4.56 6.78 3.08
CA ASN A 133 5.59 5.77 3.31
C ASN A 133 5.70 4.76 2.14
N VAL A 134 6.62 3.80 2.27
CA VAL A 134 6.88 2.79 1.24
C VAL A 134 5.65 1.89 1.00
N ALA A 135 4.92 1.52 2.05
CA ALA A 135 3.66 0.80 1.91
C ALA A 135 2.61 1.58 1.10
N ASP A 136 2.47 2.89 1.30
CA ASP A 136 1.55 3.74 0.52
C ASP A 136 1.95 3.80 -0.96
N ALA A 137 3.23 3.99 -1.24
CA ALA A 137 3.75 3.98 -2.61
C ALA A 137 3.45 2.64 -3.30
N SER A 138 3.65 1.53 -2.60
CA SER A 138 3.31 0.20 -3.11
C SER A 138 1.81 0.05 -3.40
N ILE A 139 0.94 0.54 -2.51
CA ILE A 139 -0.52 0.52 -2.71
C ILE A 139 -0.91 1.37 -3.93
N VAL A 140 -0.36 2.57 -4.08
CA VAL A 140 -0.62 3.46 -5.21
C VAL A 140 -0.16 2.82 -6.53
N CYS A 141 1.05 2.30 -6.60
CA CYS A 141 1.56 1.60 -7.79
C CYS A 141 0.72 0.37 -8.14
N GLY A 142 0.34 -0.44 -7.14
CA GLY A 142 -0.54 -1.58 -7.32
C GLY A 142 -1.93 -1.16 -7.83
N GLY A 143 -2.50 -0.09 -7.28
CA GLY A 143 -3.80 0.45 -7.71
C GLY A 143 -3.77 0.95 -9.15
N ILE A 144 -2.73 1.72 -9.53
CA ILE A 144 -2.54 2.18 -10.90
C ILE A 144 -2.42 0.97 -11.86
N LEU A 145 -1.63 -0.04 -11.50
CA LEU A 145 -1.48 -1.24 -12.32
C LEU A 145 -2.79 -2.01 -12.44
N ALA A 146 -3.58 -2.15 -11.37
CA ALA A 146 -4.90 -2.78 -11.39
C ALA A 146 -5.84 -2.08 -12.38
N VAL A 147 -5.90 -0.74 -12.35
CA VAL A 147 -6.71 0.06 -13.27
C VAL A 147 -6.25 -0.13 -14.71
N LEU A 148 -4.94 -0.10 -14.97
CA LEU A 148 -4.39 -0.31 -16.30
C LEU A 148 -4.67 -1.71 -16.87
N LEU A 149 -4.60 -2.74 -16.02
CA LEU A 149 -4.90 -4.12 -16.42
C LEU A 149 -6.39 -4.31 -16.71
N ALA A 150 -7.25 -3.78 -15.84
CA ALA A 150 -8.70 -3.82 -16.04
C ALA A 150 -9.10 -3.07 -17.32
N TRP A 151 -8.53 -1.88 -17.56
CA TRP A 151 -8.80 -1.09 -18.77
C TRP A 151 -8.34 -1.80 -20.05
N ARG A 152 -7.25 -2.56 -19.99
CA ARG A 152 -6.76 -3.37 -21.12
C ARG A 152 -7.47 -4.73 -21.27
N GLY A 153 -8.38 -5.10 -20.36
CA GLY A 153 -9.10 -6.37 -20.42
C GLY A 153 -8.26 -7.58 -20.02
N TYR A 154 -7.20 -7.39 -19.22
CA TYR A 154 -6.46 -8.49 -18.60
C TYR A 154 -7.25 -9.05 -17.43
N GLN A 155 -7.57 -10.33 -17.49
CA GLN A 155 -8.25 -11.04 -16.42
C GLN A 155 -7.25 -11.62 -15.40
N ILE A 156 -7.72 -11.82 -14.17
CA ILE A 156 -6.92 -12.32 -13.04
C ILE A 156 -6.42 -13.76 -13.30
N ASP A 157 -7.17 -14.53 -14.07
CA ASP A 157 -6.85 -15.90 -14.49
C ASP A 157 -5.87 -15.99 -15.67
N GLY A 158 -5.43 -14.85 -16.22
CA GLY A 158 -4.49 -14.79 -17.35
C GLY A 158 -5.14 -14.72 -18.72
N THR A 159 -6.47 -14.73 -18.81
CA THR A 159 -7.18 -14.51 -20.08
C THR A 159 -7.18 -13.03 -20.48
N HIS A 160 -7.32 -12.74 -21.78
CA HIS A 160 -7.32 -11.38 -22.33
C HIS A 160 -8.48 -11.21 -23.31
N ASP A 161 -9.33 -10.21 -23.09
CA ASP A 161 -10.59 -10.05 -23.83
C ASP A 161 -10.41 -9.77 -25.33
N THR A 162 -9.27 -9.18 -25.77
CA THR A 162 -9.08 -8.92 -27.21
C THR A 162 -8.87 -10.19 -28.04
N GLY A 163 -8.29 -11.25 -27.46
CA GLY A 163 -8.09 -12.51 -28.18
C GLY A 163 -9.41 -13.24 -28.49
N GLN A 164 -10.45 -13.03 -27.66
CA GLN A 164 -11.77 -13.59 -27.90
C GLN A 164 -12.59 -12.79 -28.93
N LYS A 165 -12.39 -11.47 -29.02
CA LYS A 165 -13.03 -10.64 -30.06
C LYS A 165 -12.51 -10.98 -31.45
N GLU A 166 -11.19 -11.04 -31.64
CA GLU A 166 -10.58 -11.38 -32.94
C GLU A 166 -10.91 -12.82 -33.39
N GLN A 167 -11.03 -13.77 -32.45
CA GLN A 167 -11.47 -15.14 -32.78
C GLN A 167 -12.96 -15.24 -33.10
N LYS A 168 -13.81 -14.41 -32.51
CA LYS A 168 -15.24 -14.35 -32.84
C LYS A 168 -15.47 -13.72 -34.22
N GLU A 169 -14.76 -12.65 -34.55
CA GLU A 169 -14.82 -12.00 -35.87
C GLU A 169 -14.31 -12.93 -36.99
N ARG A 170 -13.18 -13.64 -36.77
CA ARG A 170 -12.70 -14.64 -37.75
C ARG A 170 -13.65 -15.82 -37.98
N LYS A 171 -14.53 -16.14 -37.02
CA LYS A 171 -15.52 -17.21 -37.13
C LYS A 171 -16.87 -16.74 -37.69
N SER A 172 -17.15 -15.44 -37.71
CA SER A 172 -18.35 -14.91 -38.38
C SER A 172 -18.13 -14.67 -39.87
N ASP A 173 -16.88 -14.49 -40.28
CA ASP A 173 -16.50 -14.11 -41.65
C ASP A 173 -16.11 -15.30 -42.54
N GLY A 174 -16.19 -16.55 -42.04
CA GLY A 174 -15.89 -17.78 -42.76
C GLY A 174 -17.02 -18.79 -42.65
#